data_AF-A0A7H8GJM0-F1
#
_entry.id   AF-A0A7H8GJM0-F1
#
_cell.length_a   1.000
_cell.length_b   1.000
_cell.length_c   1.000
_cell.angle_alpha   90.00
_cell.angle_beta   90.00
_cell.angle_gamma   90.00
#
_symmetry.space_group_name_H-M   'P 1'
#
loop_
_entity.id
_entity.type
_entity.pdbx_description
1 polymer ?
#
loop_
_entity_poly.entity_id
_entity_poly.type
_entity_poly.pdbx_seq_one_letter_code
_entity_poly.pdbx_strand_id
1 'polypeptide(L)'
;MNRVEILRFQLAIALNNAAAEVGRLTTPARDLEVLIEELEERGFPDQAQFRKAQLDSDYTKILKSPALKNLFIQLDEWPSAFRLAEINGGLQHVQRQIGKALIKQIERLHAAVEDSESDRHELRILVKRTRYLTEAFPKLSPLSSKAASSLKALQSSLGAWHDHYQWCQKASVESDLYLLAEVWQRCAATALEKAEAQLADLAKLLPKSSGKNTRRVSTHFIPR
;
A
#
# COMPACT_ATOMS: atom_id res chain seq x y z
N MET A 1 -21.37 14.94 -22.54
CA MET A 1 -20.10 14.74 -21.81
C MET A 1 -19.85 16.00 -21.00
N ASN A 2 -20.17 15.99 -19.70
CA ASN A 2 -20.39 17.21 -18.90
C ASN A 2 -19.08 17.71 -18.26
N ARG A 3 -18.83 19.03 -18.32
CA ARG A 3 -17.65 19.72 -17.72
C ARG A 3 -17.43 19.42 -16.23
N VAL A 4 -18.47 18.98 -15.52
CA VAL A 4 -18.43 18.60 -14.10
C VAL A 4 -17.74 17.24 -13.87
N GLU A 5 -17.71 16.34 -14.87
CA GLU A 5 -16.95 15.08 -14.77
C GLU A 5 -15.43 15.29 -14.94
N ILE A 6 -15.01 16.41 -15.55
CA ILE A 6 -13.60 16.73 -15.81
C ILE A 6 -12.93 17.29 -14.53
N LEU A 7 -13.68 17.97 -13.67
CA LEU A 7 -13.25 18.42 -12.34
C LEU A 7 -13.16 17.29 -11.29
N ARG A 8 -13.38 16.01 -11.68
CA ARG A 8 -13.55 14.90 -10.72
C ARG A 8 -12.31 14.55 -9.90
N PHE A 9 -11.09 14.84 -10.35
CA PHE A 9 -9.87 14.45 -9.64
C PHE A 9 -8.66 15.34 -9.96
N GLN A 10 -8.82 16.37 -10.79
CA GLN A 10 -7.71 17.13 -11.39
C GLN A 10 -6.83 17.88 -10.38
N LEU A 11 -7.39 18.33 -9.26
CA LEU A 11 -6.71 19.16 -8.26
C LEU A 11 -5.47 18.51 -7.64
N ALA A 12 -5.42 17.17 -7.60
CA ALA A 12 -4.31 16.44 -7.01
C ALA A 12 -3.58 15.54 -8.01
N ILE A 13 -3.90 15.58 -9.32
CA ILE A 13 -3.25 14.69 -10.29
C ILE A 13 -1.75 14.93 -10.33
N ALA A 14 -1.34 16.19 -10.45
CA ALA A 14 0.08 16.53 -10.55
C ALA A 14 0.85 16.15 -9.26
N LEU A 15 0.27 16.45 -8.09
CA LEU A 15 0.82 16.02 -6.80
C LEU A 15 0.88 14.50 -6.65
N ASN A 16 -0.18 13.78 -7.01
CA ASN A 16 -0.23 12.32 -6.96
C ASN A 16 0.82 11.69 -7.89
N ASN A 17 0.99 12.23 -9.09
CA ASN A 17 1.99 11.76 -10.04
C ASN A 17 3.41 12.01 -9.52
N ALA A 18 3.68 13.18 -8.94
CA ALA A 18 4.96 13.49 -8.33
C ALA A 18 5.26 12.58 -7.13
N ALA A 19 4.28 12.33 -6.26
CA ALA A 19 4.41 11.42 -5.13
C ALA A 19 4.64 9.97 -5.59
N ALA A 20 3.93 9.52 -6.63
CA ALA A 20 4.11 8.19 -7.21
C ALA A 20 5.50 8.01 -7.83
N GLU A 21 6.05 9.06 -8.44
CA GLU A 21 7.40 9.03 -8.98
C GLU A 21 8.45 8.91 -7.88
N VAL A 22 8.34 9.70 -6.81
CA VAL A 22 9.20 9.55 -5.62
C VAL A 22 9.06 8.13 -5.06
N GLY A 23 7.84 7.61 -4.94
CA GLY A 23 7.61 6.24 -4.47
C GLY A 23 8.31 5.18 -5.32
N ARG A 24 8.22 5.25 -6.65
CA ARG A 24 8.96 4.34 -7.55
C ARG A 24 10.48 4.46 -7.38
N LEU A 25 10.97 5.69 -7.23
CA LEU A 25 12.39 5.96 -7.08
C LEU A 25 12.95 5.43 -5.75
N THR A 26 12.18 5.50 -4.66
CA THR A 26 12.66 5.15 -3.31
C THR A 26 12.36 3.71 -2.89
N THR A 27 11.40 3.04 -3.53
CA THR A 27 11.00 1.66 -3.14
C THR A 27 12.16 0.67 -3.17
N PRO A 28 13.02 0.62 -4.21
CA PRO A 28 14.15 -0.31 -4.23
C PRO A 28 15.14 -0.10 -3.07
N ALA A 29 15.40 1.16 -2.70
CA ALA A 29 16.25 1.48 -1.55
C ALA A 29 15.60 1.00 -0.25
N ARG A 30 14.29 1.23 -0.07
CA ARG A 30 13.56 0.76 1.11
C ARG A 30 13.54 -0.77 1.22
N ASP A 31 13.38 -1.47 0.10
CA ASP A 31 13.40 -2.94 0.09
C ASP A 31 14.80 -3.48 0.47
N LEU A 32 15.88 -2.79 0.06
CA LEU A 32 17.25 -3.11 0.48
C LEU A 32 17.48 -2.83 1.97
N GLU A 33 17.01 -1.70 2.51
CA GLU A 33 17.10 -1.40 3.95
C GLU A 33 16.52 -2.55 4.80
N VAL A 34 15.32 -3.00 4.44
CA VAL A 34 14.61 -4.06 5.16
C VAL A 34 15.32 -5.41 5.03
N LEU A 35 15.89 -5.73 3.86
CA LEU A 35 16.69 -6.93 3.68
C LEU A 35 18.03 -6.87 4.43
N ILE A 36 18.68 -5.71 4.49
CA ILE A 36 19.94 -5.51 5.24
C ILE A 36 19.71 -5.80 6.72
N GLU A 37 18.65 -5.23 7.32
CA GLU A 37 18.27 -5.46 8.72
C GLU A 37 18.05 -6.96 9.00
N GLU A 38 17.27 -7.64 8.16
CA GLU A 38 17.05 -9.09 8.26
C GLU A 38 18.34 -9.91 8.19
N LEU A 39 19.26 -9.57 7.29
CA LEU A 39 20.54 -10.27 7.14
C LEU A 39 21.41 -10.09 8.39
N GLU A 40 21.44 -8.89 8.97
CA GLU A 40 22.18 -8.61 10.19
C GLU A 40 21.60 -9.38 11.38
N GLU A 41 20.27 -9.35 11.56
CA GLU A 41 19.59 -10.08 12.64
C GLU A 41 19.82 -11.60 12.57
N ARG A 42 20.03 -12.14 11.38
CA ARG A 42 20.29 -13.56 11.15
C ARG A 42 21.77 -13.96 11.14
N GLY A 43 22.69 -13.02 11.34
CA GLY A 43 24.12 -13.30 11.39
C GLY A 43 24.79 -13.44 10.02
N PHE A 44 24.30 -12.72 9.01
CA PHE A 44 24.88 -12.64 7.66
C PHE A 44 25.42 -11.22 7.36
N PRO A 45 26.40 -10.72 8.14
CA PRO A 45 26.87 -9.34 8.02
C PRO A 45 27.61 -9.06 6.71
N ASP A 46 28.25 -10.06 6.11
CA ASP A 46 28.97 -9.90 4.83
C ASP A 46 28.00 -9.67 3.67
N GLN A 47 26.90 -10.44 3.62
CA GLN A 47 25.81 -10.29 2.67
C GLN A 47 25.10 -8.94 2.85
N ALA A 48 24.93 -8.51 4.11
CA ALA A 48 24.39 -7.20 4.43
C ALA A 48 25.31 -6.07 3.94
N GLN A 49 26.62 -6.19 4.16
CA GLN A 49 27.61 -5.18 3.78
C GLN A 49 27.66 -4.94 2.27
N PHE A 50 27.56 -6.00 1.46
CA PHE A 50 27.45 -5.87 0.00
C PHE A 50 26.24 -5.00 -0.41
N ARG A 51 25.10 -5.23 0.23
CA ARG A 51 23.85 -4.49 -0.05
C ARG A 51 23.87 -3.06 0.48
N LYS A 52 24.59 -2.78 1.58
CA LYS A 52 24.80 -1.41 2.07
C LYS A 52 25.52 -0.53 1.06
N ALA A 53 26.55 -1.06 0.38
CA ALA A 53 27.25 -0.32 -0.66
C ALA A 53 26.33 0.02 -1.86
N GLN A 54 25.43 -0.90 -2.21
CA GLN A 54 24.38 -0.63 -3.22
C GLN A 54 23.38 0.43 -2.73
N LEU A 55 22.96 0.36 -1.46
CA LEU A 55 22.05 1.31 -0.84
C LEU A 55 22.63 2.74 -0.84
N ASP A 56 23.93 2.92 -0.55
CA ASP A 56 24.60 4.23 -0.61
C ASP A 56 24.56 4.84 -2.03
N SER A 57 24.74 4.00 -3.06
CA SER A 57 24.60 4.39 -4.46
C SER A 57 23.17 4.83 -4.77
N ASP A 58 22.18 4.10 -4.28
CA ASP A 58 20.77 4.41 -4.51
C ASP A 58 20.33 5.69 -3.79
N TYR A 59 20.80 5.93 -2.56
CA TYR A 59 20.61 7.23 -1.90
C TYR A 59 21.22 8.38 -2.71
N THR A 60 22.42 8.19 -3.25
CA THR A 60 23.04 9.20 -4.12
C THR A 60 22.19 9.49 -5.36
N LYS A 61 21.62 8.46 -5.99
CA LYS A 61 20.71 8.63 -7.14
C LYS A 61 19.41 9.33 -6.75
N ILE A 62 18.82 8.96 -5.61
CA ILE A 62 17.61 9.57 -5.07
C ILE A 62 17.82 11.07 -4.84
N LEU A 63 18.90 11.45 -4.17
CA LEU A 63 19.22 12.84 -3.86
C LEU A 63 19.51 13.69 -5.11
N LYS A 64 20.07 13.08 -6.16
CA LYS A 64 20.33 13.77 -7.44
C LYS A 64 19.10 13.83 -8.35
N SER A 65 18.05 13.07 -8.06
CA SER A 65 16.86 13.01 -8.89
C SER A 65 16.01 14.28 -8.77
N PRO A 66 15.45 14.79 -9.89
CA PRO A 66 14.51 15.90 -9.83
C PRO A 66 13.17 15.53 -9.18
N ALA A 67 12.90 14.24 -8.95
CA ALA A 67 11.61 13.76 -8.44
C ALA A 67 11.24 14.39 -7.07
N LEU A 68 12.20 14.49 -6.15
CA LEU A 68 11.97 15.11 -4.83
C LEU A 68 11.66 16.60 -4.95
N LYS A 69 12.43 17.32 -5.78
CA LYS A 69 12.19 18.74 -6.06
C LYS A 69 10.81 18.95 -6.67
N ASN A 70 10.43 18.11 -7.64
CA ASN A 70 9.12 18.18 -8.26
C ASN A 70 7.98 17.91 -7.26
N LEU A 71 8.15 16.92 -6.37
CA LEU A 71 7.19 16.67 -5.29
C LEU A 71 7.01 17.90 -4.40
N PHE A 72 8.10 18.56 -3.98
CA PHE A 72 8.01 19.77 -3.16
C PHE A 72 7.32 20.93 -3.88
N ILE A 73 7.64 21.17 -5.15
CA ILE A 73 6.93 22.17 -5.97
C ILE A 73 5.42 21.89 -5.97
N GLN A 74 5.03 20.64 -6.23
CA GLN A 74 3.61 20.28 -6.26
C GLN A 74 2.93 20.38 -4.89
N LEU A 75 3.66 20.12 -3.80
CA LEU A 75 3.17 20.34 -2.43
C LEU A 75 2.97 21.82 -2.10
N ASP A 76 3.85 22.70 -2.60
CA ASP A 76 3.76 24.15 -2.39
C ASP A 76 2.61 24.77 -3.20
N GLU A 77 2.39 24.29 -4.43
CA GLU A 77 1.34 24.79 -5.34
C GLU A 77 -0.06 24.31 -4.95
N TRP A 78 -0.17 23.08 -4.43
CA TRP A 78 -1.45 22.41 -4.17
C TRP A 78 -2.42 23.19 -3.27
N PRO A 79 -2.01 23.79 -2.13
CA PRO A 79 -2.93 24.52 -1.25
C PRO A 79 -3.65 25.69 -1.93
N SER A 80 -2.95 26.43 -2.80
CA SER A 80 -3.54 27.56 -3.52
C SER A 80 -4.53 27.09 -4.59
N ALA A 81 -4.18 26.02 -5.32
CA ALA A 81 -5.10 25.39 -6.27
C ALA A 81 -6.36 24.85 -5.56
N PHE A 82 -6.19 24.23 -4.39
CA PHE A 82 -7.28 23.71 -3.57
C PHE A 82 -8.22 24.81 -3.09
N ARG A 83 -7.70 25.92 -2.54
CA ARG A 83 -8.50 27.08 -2.13
C ARG A 83 -9.27 27.71 -3.30
N LEU A 84 -8.64 27.83 -4.46
CA LEU A 84 -9.30 28.37 -5.64
C LEU A 84 -10.47 27.47 -6.08
N ALA A 85 -10.31 26.15 -6.02
CA ALA A 85 -11.41 25.23 -6.28
C ALA A 85 -12.53 25.32 -5.24
N GLU A 86 -12.20 25.54 -3.96
CA GLU A 86 -13.17 25.76 -2.91
C GLU A 86 -14.04 27.00 -3.17
N ILE A 87 -13.40 28.15 -3.44
CA ILE A 87 -14.09 29.42 -3.74
C ILE A 87 -15.03 29.28 -4.94
N ASN A 88 -14.61 28.50 -5.94
CA ASN A 88 -15.41 28.23 -7.14
C ASN A 88 -16.48 27.13 -6.93
N GLY A 89 -16.72 26.68 -5.70
CA GLY A 89 -17.74 25.67 -5.37
C GLY A 89 -17.37 24.24 -5.75
N GLY A 90 -16.14 24.00 -6.21
CA GLY A 90 -15.66 22.67 -6.63
C GLY A 90 -15.60 21.63 -5.50
N LEU A 91 -15.68 22.07 -4.24
CA LEU A 91 -15.60 21.19 -3.05
C LEU A 91 -16.93 20.95 -2.34
N GLN A 92 -18.05 21.50 -2.81
CA GLN A 92 -19.37 21.44 -2.13
C GLN A 92 -19.84 20.02 -1.76
N HIS A 93 -19.33 18.99 -2.44
CA HIS A 93 -19.71 17.59 -2.20
C HIS A 93 -18.54 16.69 -1.82
N VAL A 94 -17.37 17.24 -1.50
CA VAL A 94 -16.14 16.46 -1.27
C VAL A 94 -16.29 15.45 -0.13
N GLN A 95 -16.88 15.84 1.00
CA GLN A 95 -17.12 14.94 2.14
C GLN A 95 -18.03 13.76 1.77
N ARG A 96 -19.11 14.03 1.03
CA ARG A 96 -20.03 13.00 0.53
C ARG A 96 -19.32 12.06 -0.45
N GLN A 97 -18.45 12.59 -1.32
CA GLN A 97 -17.67 11.80 -2.27
C GLN A 97 -16.65 10.91 -1.56
N ILE A 98 -15.94 11.43 -0.55
CA ILE A 98 -15.01 10.66 0.29
C ILE A 98 -15.76 9.53 1.00
N GLY A 99 -16.91 9.82 1.61
CA GLY A 99 -17.75 8.81 2.26
C GLY A 99 -18.19 7.70 1.30
N LYS A 100 -18.61 8.05 0.07
CA LYS A 100 -18.94 7.05 -0.96
C LYS A 100 -17.73 6.21 -1.38
N ALA A 101 -16.55 6.83 -1.51
CA ALA A 101 -15.32 6.13 -1.86
C ALA A 101 -14.89 5.15 -0.74
N LEU A 102 -15.01 5.55 0.52
CA LEU A 102 -14.77 4.69 1.69
C LEU A 102 -15.69 3.48 1.73
N ILE A 103 -17.00 3.68 1.54
CA ILE A 103 -17.97 2.58 1.50
C ILE A 103 -17.60 1.59 0.38
N LYS A 104 -17.34 2.09 -0.83
CA LYS A 104 -16.93 1.25 -1.96
C LYS A 104 -15.63 0.49 -1.70
N GLN A 105 -14.67 1.13 -1.04
CA GLN A 105 -13.41 0.49 -0.67
C GLN A 105 -13.62 -0.65 0.34
N ILE A 106 -14.52 -0.45 1.30
CA ILE A 106 -14.85 -1.48 2.29
C ILE A 106 -15.68 -2.61 1.68
N GLU A 107 -16.57 -2.32 0.73
CA GLU A 107 -17.27 -3.36 -0.04
C GLU A 107 -16.30 -4.23 -0.85
N ARG A 108 -15.25 -3.63 -1.43
CA ARG A 108 -14.18 -4.40 -2.09
C ARG A 108 -13.42 -5.27 -1.09
N LEU A 109 -13.11 -4.73 0.08
CA LEU A 109 -12.47 -5.51 1.14
C LEU A 109 -13.35 -6.69 1.57
N HIS A 110 -14.65 -6.47 1.75
CA HIS A 110 -15.61 -7.52 2.05
C HIS A 110 -15.59 -8.63 1.00
N ALA A 111 -15.66 -8.26 -0.29
CA ALA A 111 -15.62 -9.22 -1.39
C ALA A 111 -14.30 -10.01 -1.44
N ALA A 112 -13.16 -9.36 -1.18
CA ALA A 112 -11.86 -10.03 -1.17
C ALA A 112 -11.69 -10.97 0.04
N VAL A 113 -12.30 -10.63 1.18
CA VAL A 113 -12.30 -11.46 2.39
C VAL A 113 -13.18 -12.71 2.21
N GLU A 114 -14.28 -12.61 1.47
CA GLU A 114 -15.18 -13.73 1.19
C GLU A 114 -14.66 -14.68 0.09
N ASP A 115 -13.70 -14.23 -0.71
CA ASP A 115 -13.11 -15.01 -1.80
C ASP A 115 -11.88 -15.80 -1.32
N SER A 116 -12.05 -17.12 -1.15
CA SER A 116 -10.96 -18.02 -0.73
C SER A 116 -9.78 -18.00 -1.70
N GLU A 117 -10.03 -17.72 -2.98
CA GLU A 117 -9.03 -17.69 -4.05
C GLU A 117 -8.42 -16.30 -4.26
N SER A 118 -8.76 -15.33 -3.40
CA SER A 118 -8.24 -13.96 -3.54
C SER A 118 -6.72 -13.95 -3.43
N ASP A 119 -6.06 -13.32 -4.40
CA ASP A 119 -4.61 -13.12 -4.36
C ASP A 119 -4.20 -12.33 -3.10
N ARG A 120 -3.26 -12.88 -2.33
CA ARG A 120 -2.87 -12.32 -1.02
C ARG A 120 -2.02 -11.06 -1.14
N HIS A 121 -1.35 -10.86 -2.26
CA HIS A 121 -0.68 -9.60 -2.56
C HIS A 121 -1.69 -8.49 -2.83
N GLU A 122 -2.72 -8.76 -3.63
CA GLU A 122 -3.82 -7.82 -3.89
C GLU A 122 -4.61 -7.51 -2.61
N LEU A 123 -4.89 -8.53 -1.78
CA LEU A 123 -5.53 -8.35 -0.47
C LEU A 123 -4.70 -7.43 0.43
N ARG A 124 -3.37 -7.59 0.47
CA ARG A 124 -2.47 -6.71 1.23
C ARG A 124 -2.57 -5.26 0.76
N ILE A 125 -2.58 -5.01 -0.54
CA ILE A 125 -2.74 -3.65 -1.09
C ILE A 125 -4.11 -3.07 -0.67
N LEU A 126 -5.16 -3.89 -0.75
CA LEU A 126 -6.52 -3.49 -0.39
C LEU A 126 -6.63 -3.16 1.11
N VAL A 127 -6.08 -3.99 1.98
CA VAL A 127 -5.99 -3.77 3.44
C VAL A 127 -5.26 -2.47 3.75
N LYS A 128 -4.07 -2.26 3.17
CA LYS A 128 -3.27 -1.04 3.34
C LYS A 128 -4.05 0.21 2.94
N ARG A 129 -4.69 0.19 1.77
CA ARG A 129 -5.52 1.30 1.27
C ARG A 129 -6.70 1.58 2.20
N THR A 130 -7.40 0.54 2.67
CA THR A 130 -8.53 0.70 3.59
C THR A 130 -8.09 1.27 4.93
N ARG A 131 -6.92 0.87 5.46
CA ARG A 131 -6.37 1.41 6.70
C ARG A 131 -6.08 2.90 6.55
N TYR A 132 -5.34 3.30 5.51
CA TYR A 132 -4.98 4.69 5.28
C TYR A 132 -6.18 5.60 5.09
N LEU A 133 -7.20 5.16 4.34
CA LEU A 133 -8.42 5.95 4.17
C LEU A 133 -9.21 6.08 5.48
N THR A 134 -9.22 5.02 6.31
CA THR A 134 -9.87 5.06 7.63
C THR A 134 -9.12 5.99 8.61
N GLU A 135 -7.79 5.96 8.60
CA GLU A 135 -6.94 6.84 9.42
C GLU A 135 -7.04 8.30 8.97
N ALA A 136 -7.10 8.57 7.65
CA ALA A 136 -7.23 9.91 7.10
C ALA A 136 -8.62 10.54 7.32
N PHE A 137 -9.68 9.72 7.33
CA PHE A 137 -11.07 10.18 7.44
C PHE A 137 -11.85 9.42 8.53
N PRO A 138 -11.43 9.49 9.80
CA PRO A 138 -12.00 8.66 10.87
C PRO A 138 -13.48 8.95 11.11
N LYS A 139 -13.93 10.20 10.94
CA LYS A 139 -15.34 10.60 11.10
C LYS A 139 -16.26 10.09 9.98
N LEU A 140 -15.69 9.68 8.84
CA LEU A 140 -16.43 9.20 7.67
C LEU A 140 -16.32 7.69 7.49
N SER A 141 -15.35 7.04 8.14
CA SER A 141 -15.15 5.61 8.03
C SER A 141 -16.31 4.87 8.70
N PRO A 142 -16.91 3.87 8.03
CA PRO A 142 -17.93 3.03 8.65
C PRO A 142 -17.32 1.88 9.49
N LEU A 143 -15.99 1.80 9.62
CA LEU A 143 -15.35 0.80 10.47
C LEU A 143 -15.44 1.19 11.95
N SER A 144 -15.79 0.22 12.79
CA SER A 144 -15.64 0.37 14.25
C SER A 144 -14.16 0.44 14.64
N SER A 145 -13.87 0.95 15.84
CA SER A 145 -12.50 0.97 16.38
C SER A 145 -11.89 -0.44 16.46
N LYS A 146 -12.70 -1.45 16.82
CA LYS A 146 -12.29 -2.85 16.85
C LYS A 146 -11.95 -3.38 15.46
N ALA A 147 -12.75 -3.06 14.44
CA ALA A 147 -12.48 -3.43 13.06
C ALA A 147 -11.20 -2.74 12.54
N ALA A 148 -10.99 -1.46 12.86
CA ALA A 148 -9.77 -0.73 12.49
C ALA A 148 -8.50 -1.34 13.13
N SER A 149 -8.57 -1.72 14.40
CA SER A 149 -7.46 -2.42 15.08
C SER A 149 -7.18 -3.80 14.48
N SER A 150 -8.22 -4.57 14.16
CA SER A 150 -8.10 -5.86 13.45
C SER A 150 -7.47 -5.69 12.06
N LEU A 151 -7.88 -4.66 11.31
CA LEU A 151 -7.31 -4.32 10.01
C LEU A 151 -5.81 -3.97 10.10
N LYS A 152 -5.40 -3.23 11.14
CA LYS A 152 -3.99 -2.92 11.39
C LYS A 152 -3.18 -4.18 11.70
N ALA A 153 -3.71 -5.09 12.52
CA ALA A 153 -3.06 -6.36 12.82
C ALA A 153 -2.88 -7.23 11.56
N LEU A 154 -3.94 -7.34 10.75
CA LEU A 154 -3.90 -8.03 9.46
C LEU A 154 -2.86 -7.42 8.51
N GLN A 155 -2.81 -6.08 8.42
CA GLN A 155 -1.80 -5.40 7.61
C GLN A 155 -0.38 -5.78 8.03
N SER A 156 -0.11 -5.86 9.33
CA SER A 156 1.21 -6.24 9.83
C SER A 156 1.57 -7.67 9.44
N SER A 157 0.66 -8.64 9.59
CA SER A 157 0.93 -10.04 9.23
C SER A 157 1.09 -10.24 7.72
N LEU A 158 0.23 -9.60 6.91
CA LEU A 158 0.40 -9.59 5.44
C LEU A 158 1.69 -8.87 5.01
N GLY A 159 2.13 -7.86 5.77
CA GLY A 159 3.42 -7.21 5.59
C GLY A 159 4.58 -8.19 5.78
N ALA A 160 4.62 -8.86 6.94
CA ALA A 160 5.65 -9.86 7.25
C ALA A 160 5.67 -11.01 6.23
N TRP A 161 4.51 -11.53 5.84
CA TRP A 161 4.41 -12.54 4.78
C TRP A 161 5.01 -12.04 3.46
N HIS A 162 4.65 -10.83 3.04
CA HIS A 162 5.12 -10.25 1.79
C HIS A 162 6.64 -10.07 1.78
N ASP A 163 7.23 -9.60 2.88
CA ASP A 163 8.67 -9.37 2.96
C ASP A 163 9.43 -10.69 2.83
N HIS A 164 9.02 -11.74 3.57
CA HIS A 164 9.59 -13.08 3.40
C HIS A 164 9.40 -13.65 1.99
N TYR A 165 8.22 -13.45 1.38
CA TYR A 165 7.97 -13.87 0.01
C TYR A 165 8.90 -13.19 -1.00
N GLN A 166 9.14 -11.88 -0.86
CA GLN A 166 10.11 -11.15 -1.69
C GLN A 166 11.54 -11.66 -1.49
N TRP A 167 11.92 -11.96 -0.25
CA TRP A 167 13.26 -12.50 0.03
C TRP A 167 13.45 -13.91 -0.54
N CYS A 168 12.43 -14.77 -0.49
CA CYS A 168 12.46 -16.07 -1.17
C CYS A 168 12.67 -15.92 -2.69
N GLN A 169 12.01 -14.94 -3.32
CA GLN A 169 12.24 -14.66 -4.74
C GLN A 169 13.69 -14.23 -5.00
N LYS A 170 14.25 -13.37 -4.15
CA LYS A 170 15.67 -12.97 -4.23
C LYS A 170 16.61 -14.16 -4.05
N ALA A 171 16.37 -15.03 -3.07
CA ALA A 171 17.18 -16.21 -2.83
C ALA A 171 17.17 -17.22 -3.99
N SER A 172 16.16 -17.15 -4.88
CA SER A 172 16.13 -18.01 -6.07
C SER A 172 17.07 -17.55 -7.19
N VAL A 173 17.55 -16.29 -7.13
CA VAL A 173 18.43 -15.70 -8.16
C VAL A 173 19.78 -15.21 -7.59
N GLU A 174 19.86 -14.87 -6.31
CA GLU A 174 21.05 -14.40 -5.60
C GLU A 174 21.64 -15.55 -4.77
N SER A 175 22.73 -16.17 -5.25
CA SER A 175 23.29 -17.40 -4.65
C SER A 175 23.81 -17.23 -3.22
N ASP A 176 24.21 -16.02 -2.84
CA ASP A 176 24.68 -15.70 -1.49
C ASP A 176 23.55 -15.77 -0.44
N LEU A 177 22.29 -15.73 -0.89
CA LEU A 177 21.09 -15.83 -0.05
C LEU A 177 20.51 -17.25 0.04
N TYR A 178 21.07 -18.22 -0.70
CA TYR A 178 20.52 -19.58 -0.80
C TYR A 178 20.27 -20.24 0.57
N LEU A 179 21.18 -20.07 1.53
CA LEU A 179 21.07 -20.66 2.87
C LEU A 179 19.88 -20.13 3.69
N LEU A 180 19.32 -18.98 3.32
CA LEU A 180 18.20 -18.34 4.00
C LEU A 180 16.84 -18.74 3.42
N ALA A 181 16.82 -19.29 2.20
CA ALA A 181 15.60 -19.58 1.45
C ALA A 181 14.60 -20.44 2.24
N GLU A 182 15.07 -21.55 2.83
CA GLU A 182 14.21 -22.46 3.59
C GLU A 182 13.62 -21.78 4.83
N VAL A 183 14.41 -20.96 5.52
CA VAL A 183 13.91 -20.29 6.73
C VAL A 183 12.91 -19.20 6.38
N TRP A 184 13.17 -18.41 5.34
CA TRP A 184 12.20 -17.41 4.85
C TRP A 184 10.92 -18.06 4.34
N GLN A 185 11.00 -19.23 3.69
CA GLN A 185 9.81 -19.96 3.27
C GLN A 185 8.94 -20.39 4.47
N ARG A 186 9.57 -20.91 5.55
CA ARG A 186 8.85 -21.24 6.78
C ARG A 186 8.25 -20.00 7.44
N CYS A 187 9.01 -18.91 7.56
CA CYS A 187 8.52 -17.67 8.12
C CYS A 187 7.36 -17.07 7.30
N ALA A 188 7.42 -17.13 5.97
CA ALA A 188 6.33 -16.74 5.09
C ALA A 188 5.07 -17.58 5.37
N ALA A 189 5.19 -18.90 5.47
CA ALA A 189 4.07 -19.78 5.77
C ALA A 189 3.42 -19.44 7.13
N THR A 190 4.21 -19.25 8.18
CA THR A 190 3.71 -18.87 9.51
C THR A 190 3.04 -17.48 9.51
N ALA A 191 3.63 -16.50 8.83
CA ALA A 191 3.06 -15.17 8.70
C ALA A 191 1.74 -15.19 7.93
N LEU A 192 1.64 -16.03 6.89
CA LEU A 192 0.41 -16.23 6.12
C LEU A 192 -0.68 -16.89 6.96
N GLU A 193 -0.38 -17.98 7.67
CA GLU A 193 -1.33 -18.64 8.57
C GLU A 193 -1.91 -17.65 9.60
N LYS A 194 -1.05 -16.82 10.20
CA LYS A 194 -1.48 -15.75 11.10
C LYS A 194 -2.37 -14.71 10.40
N ALA A 195 -2.03 -14.32 9.18
CA ALA A 195 -2.83 -13.40 8.39
C ALA A 195 -4.22 -14.00 8.07
N GLU A 196 -4.32 -15.29 7.73
CA GLU A 196 -5.60 -15.97 7.47
C GLU A 196 -6.48 -16.00 8.73
N ALA A 197 -5.91 -16.31 9.90
CA ALA A 197 -6.65 -16.27 11.16
C ALA A 197 -7.21 -14.86 11.45
N GLN A 198 -6.38 -13.83 11.23
CA GLN A 198 -6.79 -12.43 11.42
C GLN A 198 -7.80 -11.97 10.36
N LEU A 199 -7.73 -12.51 9.14
CA LEU A 199 -8.68 -12.24 8.07
C LEU A 199 -10.07 -12.77 8.44
N ALA A 200 -10.14 -13.98 8.97
CA ALA A 200 -11.39 -14.58 9.46
C ALA A 200 -12.02 -13.79 10.61
N ASP A 201 -11.19 -13.21 11.49
CA ASP A 201 -11.68 -12.33 12.56
C ASP A 201 -12.13 -10.97 12.04
N LEU A 202 -11.40 -10.38 11.09
CA LEU A 202 -11.79 -9.14 10.46
C LEU A 202 -13.13 -9.29 9.73
N ALA A 203 -13.37 -10.41 9.05
CA ALA A 203 -14.63 -10.70 8.35
C ALA A 203 -15.85 -10.51 9.24
N LYS A 204 -15.77 -10.97 10.51
CA LYS A 204 -16.84 -10.87 11.51
C LYS A 204 -17.09 -9.43 11.99
N LEU A 205 -16.09 -8.55 11.82
CA LEU A 205 -16.10 -7.17 12.31
C LEU A 205 -16.41 -6.15 11.21
N LEU A 206 -16.38 -6.56 9.93
CA LEU A 206 -16.73 -5.69 8.82
C LEU A 206 -18.23 -5.32 8.88
N PRO A 207 -18.58 -4.09 8.49
CA PRO A 207 -19.98 -3.71 8.37
C PRO A 207 -20.66 -4.56 7.28
N LYS A 208 -21.95 -4.83 7.46
CA LYS A 208 -22.74 -5.57 6.46
C LYS A 208 -22.61 -4.91 5.10
N SER A 209 -22.25 -5.69 4.08
CA SER A 209 -22.23 -5.24 2.70
C SER A 209 -23.60 -4.70 2.29
N SER A 210 -23.63 -3.58 1.53
CA SER A 210 -24.88 -2.94 1.12
C SER A 210 -25.64 -3.72 0.03
N GLY A 211 -25.24 -4.95 -0.29
CA GLY A 211 -25.88 -5.83 -1.28
C GLY A 211 -25.73 -5.35 -2.73
N LYS A 212 -25.05 -4.23 -2.98
CA LYS A 212 -24.80 -3.72 -4.33
C LYS A 212 -23.61 -4.45 -4.94
N ASN A 213 -23.93 -5.59 -5.55
CA ASN A 213 -23.06 -6.48 -6.31
C ASN A 213 -22.02 -5.72 -7.16
N THR A 214 -20.82 -5.49 -6.60
CA THR A 214 -19.67 -5.00 -7.37
C THR A 214 -19.17 -6.15 -8.23
N ARG A 215 -19.64 -6.20 -9.48
CA ARG A 215 -19.12 -7.11 -10.51
C ARG A 215 -17.59 -7.10 -10.47
N ARG A 216 -17.00 -8.31 -10.44
CA ARG A 216 -15.55 -8.57 -10.57
C ARG A 216 -14.94 -7.60 -11.58
N VAL A 217 -14.12 -6.66 -11.10
CA VAL A 217 -13.23 -5.92 -11.99
C VAL A 217 -12.00 -6.79 -12.12
N SER A 218 -11.98 -7.64 -13.15
CA SER A 218 -10.75 -8.25 -13.63
C SER A 218 -9.83 -7.12 -14.08
N THR A 219 -8.91 -6.68 -13.23
CA THR A 219 -7.78 -5.87 -13.67
C THR A 219 -6.65 -6.83 -14.02
N HIS A 220 -6.52 -7.11 -15.32
CA HIS A 220 -5.23 -7.46 -15.90
C HIS A 220 -4.21 -6.40 -15.46
N PHE A 221 -3.25 -6.81 -14.64
CA PHE A 221 -2.10 -5.98 -14.27
C PHE A 221 -1.00 -6.21 -15.31
N ILE A 222 -0.55 -5.13 -15.95
CA ILE A 222 0.65 -5.10 -16.80
C ILE A 222 1.86 -4.99 -15.85
N PRO A 223 2.86 -5.87 -15.94
CA PRO A 223 4.03 -5.80 -15.08
C PRO A 223 4.91 -4.59 -15.43
N ARG A 224 5.37 -3.88 -14.41
CA ARG A 224 6.64 -3.15 -14.39
C ARG A 224 7.30 -3.33 -13.03
#